data_AF-A0AAU9J0R9-F1
#
_entry.id   AF-A0AAU9J0R9-F1
#
_cell.length_a   1.000
_cell.length_b   1.000
_cell.length_c   1.000
_cell.angle_alpha   90.00
_cell.angle_beta   90.00
_cell.angle_gamma   90.00
#
_symmetry.space_group_name_H-M   'P 1'
#
loop_
_entity.id
_entity.type
_entity.pdbx_description
1 polymer ?
#
loop_
_entity_poly.entity_id
_entity_poly.type
_entity_poly.pdbx_seq_one_letter_code
_entity_poly.pdbx_strand_id
1 'polypeptide(L)'
;MRRCFSFLANAPWVFKNSSAPSILREMDPKFKQVVEENLTEGFTFAFRSICEALSNHDKSILSECLEGRLFETVSSRIDALENSGHQFKLLDTENFDLKEYNLCISMGVEIERKNNKPKEDYVKIASLEEIKPMASLGSIKEEIGKAGLPWSDDLWKNNMDYIWVYISPSAPANIIFSIDAVFYGQNPLTLIHNSKDVVYNDNRENEIHVLKFESCAINKGLQKNILFTGGFQGLIEPLKRLGSELLKQSWVVVDIDNIMGGNPYVISKNSKKLS
;
A
#
# COMPACT_ATOMS: atom_id res chain seq x y z
N MET A 1 -19.10 27.98 -19.15
CA MET A 1 -19.53 26.68 -18.60
C MET A 1 -18.52 26.22 -17.54
N ARG A 2 -18.59 26.79 -16.33
CA ARG A 2 -17.82 26.35 -15.14
C ARG A 2 -18.85 25.89 -14.12
N ARG A 3 -19.41 24.68 -14.31
CA ARG A 3 -20.23 24.04 -13.27
C ARG A 3 -19.31 23.18 -12.42
N CYS A 4 -19.45 23.34 -11.12
CA CYS A 4 -18.55 22.87 -10.08
C CYS A 4 -18.27 21.37 -10.15
N PHE A 5 -17.03 21.00 -10.43
CA PHE A 5 -16.48 19.66 -10.20
C PHE A 5 -16.13 19.41 -8.72
N SER A 6 -16.73 20.15 -7.77
CA SER A 6 -16.39 20.06 -6.35
C SER A 6 -16.69 18.69 -5.74
N PHE A 7 -17.59 17.92 -6.35
CA PHE A 7 -17.87 16.54 -5.95
C PHE A 7 -16.76 15.55 -6.36
N LEU A 8 -16.00 15.83 -7.44
CA LEU A 8 -14.87 14.98 -7.86
C LEU A 8 -13.72 15.03 -6.85
N ALA A 9 -13.54 16.14 -6.13
CA ALA A 9 -12.57 16.22 -5.05
C ALA A 9 -12.88 15.27 -3.88
N ASN A 10 -14.14 14.84 -3.77
CA ASN A 10 -14.62 13.94 -2.72
C ASN A 10 -14.81 12.51 -3.23
N ALA A 11 -14.50 12.18 -4.49
CA ALA A 11 -14.59 10.81 -4.97
C ALA A 11 -13.48 9.95 -4.34
N PRO A 12 -13.73 8.67 -4.02
CA PRO A 12 -12.70 7.71 -3.61
C PRO A 12 -11.88 7.16 -4.80
N TRP A 13 -12.04 7.73 -6.00
CA TRP A 13 -11.44 7.31 -7.25
C TRP A 13 -10.99 8.53 -8.05
N VAL A 14 -9.77 8.52 -8.60
CA VAL A 14 -9.25 9.66 -9.36
C VAL A 14 -9.41 9.40 -10.85
N PHE A 15 -10.38 10.08 -11.45
CA PHE A 15 -10.57 10.04 -12.90
C PHE A 15 -9.51 10.87 -13.65
N LYS A 16 -9.27 10.53 -14.92
CA LYS A 16 -8.39 11.27 -15.85
C LYS A 16 -6.91 11.21 -15.47
N ASN A 17 -6.56 10.22 -14.66
CA ASN A 17 -5.19 10.07 -14.20
C ASN A 17 -4.33 9.50 -15.33
N SER A 18 -3.58 10.39 -15.99
CA SER A 18 -2.77 10.05 -17.17
C SER A 18 -1.28 10.01 -16.86
N SER A 19 -0.90 10.27 -15.61
CA SER A 19 0.49 10.33 -15.18
C SER A 19 0.70 9.42 -13.98
N ALA A 20 1.58 8.44 -14.14
CA ALA A 20 2.05 7.68 -12.99
C ALA A 20 2.71 8.62 -11.97
N PRO A 21 2.66 8.32 -10.67
CA PRO A 21 3.35 9.11 -9.65
C PRO A 21 4.84 9.28 -10.03
N SER A 22 5.40 10.46 -9.78
CA SER A 22 6.80 10.77 -10.12
C SER A 22 7.85 9.98 -9.32
N ILE A 23 7.42 9.07 -8.43
CA ILE A 23 8.26 8.31 -7.50
C ILE A 23 7.97 6.80 -7.62
N LEU A 24 7.84 6.28 -8.84
CA LEU A 24 7.85 4.83 -9.07
C LEU A 24 9.27 4.35 -9.36
N ARG A 25 9.73 3.35 -8.61
CA ARG A 25 11.00 2.66 -8.82
C ARG A 25 10.74 1.21 -9.18
N GLU A 26 11.41 0.75 -10.23
CA GLU A 26 11.34 -0.64 -10.65
C GLU A 26 11.90 -1.55 -9.55
N MET A 27 11.29 -2.71 -9.38
CA MET A 27 11.83 -3.75 -8.52
C MET A 27 12.99 -4.46 -9.20
N ASP A 28 13.85 -5.07 -8.39
CA ASP A 28 14.85 -5.99 -8.93
C ASP A 28 14.16 -7.10 -9.76
N PRO A 29 14.66 -7.43 -10.98
CA PRO A 29 14.02 -8.40 -11.85
C PRO A 29 13.75 -9.76 -11.21
N LYS A 30 14.62 -10.21 -10.32
CA LYS A 30 14.49 -11.52 -9.68
C LYS A 30 13.39 -11.52 -8.61
N PHE A 31 13.26 -10.42 -7.86
CA PHE A 31 12.13 -10.25 -6.94
C PHE A 31 10.84 -9.97 -7.67
N LYS A 32 10.91 -9.17 -8.73
CA LYS A 32 9.79 -8.87 -9.60
C LYS A 32 9.18 -10.16 -10.14
N GLN A 33 10.00 -11.08 -10.64
CA GLN A 33 9.52 -12.39 -11.08
C GLN A 33 8.78 -13.15 -9.97
N VAL A 34 9.32 -13.17 -8.74
CA VAL A 34 8.66 -13.84 -7.60
C VAL A 34 7.34 -13.15 -7.24
N VAL A 35 7.27 -11.82 -7.27
CA VAL A 35 6.02 -11.07 -7.06
C VAL A 35 5.01 -11.39 -8.16
N GLU A 36 5.44 -11.37 -9.43
CA GLU A 36 4.60 -11.64 -10.58
C GLU A 36 3.99 -13.05 -10.51
N GLU A 37 4.79 -14.04 -10.13
CA GLU A 37 4.36 -15.44 -9.99
C GLU A 37 3.39 -15.69 -8.83
N ASN A 38 3.38 -14.84 -7.80
CA ASN A 38 2.64 -15.13 -6.55
C ASN A 38 1.53 -14.12 -6.23
N LEU A 39 1.59 -12.88 -6.74
CA LEU A 39 0.74 -11.77 -6.28
C LEU A 39 -0.09 -11.11 -7.37
N THR A 40 0.36 -11.14 -8.64
CA THR A 40 -0.32 -10.44 -9.75
C THR A 40 -1.80 -10.83 -9.88
N GLU A 41 -2.12 -12.12 -9.77
CA GLU A 41 -3.52 -12.59 -9.82
C GLU A 41 -4.35 -12.04 -8.65
N GLY A 42 -3.79 -12.07 -7.43
CA GLY A 42 -4.45 -11.53 -6.24
C GLY A 42 -4.68 -10.02 -6.32
N PHE A 43 -3.68 -9.26 -6.80
CA PHE A 43 -3.80 -7.81 -6.99
C PHE A 43 -4.81 -7.45 -8.08
N THR A 44 -4.81 -8.21 -9.19
CA THR A 44 -5.82 -8.10 -10.25
C THR A 44 -7.22 -8.36 -9.70
N PHE A 45 -7.39 -9.42 -8.92
CA PHE A 45 -8.68 -9.77 -8.32
C PHE A 45 -9.17 -8.70 -7.33
N ALA A 46 -8.29 -8.18 -6.48
CA ALA A 46 -8.61 -7.11 -5.54
C ALA A 46 -9.03 -5.82 -6.26
N PHE A 47 -8.30 -5.43 -7.32
CA PHE A 47 -8.65 -4.26 -8.12
C PHE A 47 -10.05 -4.36 -8.73
N ARG A 48 -10.37 -5.51 -9.34
CA ARG A 48 -11.71 -5.78 -9.91
C ARG A 48 -12.79 -5.74 -8.85
N SER A 49 -12.55 -6.43 -7.73
CA SER A 49 -13.49 -6.50 -6.60
C SER A 49 -13.77 -5.10 -6.02
N ILE A 50 -12.75 -4.25 -5.91
CA ILE A 50 -12.94 -2.86 -5.48
C ILE A 50 -13.78 -2.08 -6.49
N CYS A 51 -13.50 -2.18 -7.79
CA CYS A 51 -14.28 -1.48 -8.82
C CYS A 51 -15.76 -1.91 -8.80
N GLU A 52 -16.01 -3.22 -8.74
CA GLU A 52 -17.37 -3.78 -8.62
C GLU A 52 -18.06 -3.30 -7.34
N ALA A 53 -17.37 -3.34 -6.20
CA ALA A 53 -17.91 -2.91 -4.92
C ALA A 53 -18.20 -1.41 -4.89
N LEU A 54 -17.37 -0.56 -5.52
CA LEU A 54 -17.64 0.87 -5.68
C LEU A 54 -18.89 1.10 -6.53
N SER A 55 -19.10 0.33 -7.61
CA SER A 55 -20.29 0.44 -8.46
C SER A 55 -21.56 -0.07 -7.79
N ASN A 56 -21.47 -1.06 -6.91
CA ASN A 56 -22.60 -1.70 -6.23
C ASN A 56 -22.86 -1.18 -4.82
N HIS A 57 -22.03 -0.25 -4.33
CA HIS A 57 -22.01 0.22 -2.94
C HIS A 57 -21.83 -0.93 -1.92
N ASP A 58 -21.08 -1.97 -2.30
CA ASP A 58 -20.85 -3.13 -1.45
C ASP A 58 -19.78 -2.85 -0.40
N LYS A 59 -20.22 -2.30 0.74
CA LYS A 59 -19.34 -2.01 1.88
C LYS A 59 -18.75 -3.28 2.52
N SER A 60 -19.35 -4.45 2.32
CA SER A 60 -18.81 -5.71 2.87
C SER A 60 -17.51 -6.06 2.15
N ILE A 61 -17.54 -6.11 0.81
CA ILE A 61 -16.35 -6.39 0.00
C ILE A 61 -15.27 -5.33 0.22
N LEU A 62 -15.65 -4.04 0.25
CA LEU A 62 -14.69 -2.97 0.53
C LEU A 62 -14.02 -3.14 1.90
N SER A 63 -14.74 -3.58 2.93
CA SER A 63 -14.16 -3.79 4.27
C SER A 63 -13.19 -4.97 4.33
N GLU A 64 -13.31 -5.94 3.42
CA GLU A 64 -12.39 -7.08 3.32
C GLU A 64 -11.14 -6.73 2.51
N CYS A 65 -11.26 -5.86 1.51
CA CYS A 65 -10.14 -5.47 0.64
C CYS A 65 -9.31 -4.30 1.17
N LEU A 66 -9.90 -3.39 1.96
CA LEU A 66 -9.28 -2.13 2.37
C LEU A 66 -8.88 -2.12 3.84
N GLU A 67 -7.77 -1.45 4.16
CA GLU A 67 -7.39 -1.17 5.54
C GLU A 67 -8.43 -0.27 6.22
N GLY A 68 -8.63 -0.43 7.53
CA GLY A 68 -9.76 0.16 8.26
C GLY A 68 -9.93 1.66 8.05
N ARG A 69 -8.84 2.45 8.13
CA ARG A 69 -8.92 3.89 7.92
C ARG A 69 -9.22 4.27 6.47
N LEU A 70 -8.64 3.55 5.50
CA LEU A 70 -8.97 3.73 4.09
C LEU A 70 -10.44 3.38 3.84
N PHE A 71 -10.94 2.27 4.38
CA PHE A 71 -12.33 1.85 4.28
C PHE A 71 -13.30 2.92 4.81
N GLU A 72 -13.04 3.48 6.00
CA GLU A 72 -13.84 4.57 6.57
C GLU A 72 -13.86 5.79 5.65
N THR A 73 -12.69 6.16 5.10
CA THR A 73 -12.55 7.29 4.17
C THR A 73 -13.34 7.03 2.89
N VAL A 74 -13.15 5.89 2.24
CA VAL A 74 -13.83 5.50 1.02
C VAL A 74 -15.35 5.43 1.24
N SER A 75 -15.81 4.80 2.31
CA SER A 75 -17.23 4.68 2.64
C SER A 75 -17.89 6.04 2.82
N SER A 76 -17.26 6.95 3.57
CA SER A 76 -17.79 8.31 3.76
C SER A 76 -17.88 9.10 2.45
N ARG A 77 -16.93 8.89 1.53
CA ARG A 77 -16.89 9.51 0.22
C ARG A 77 -17.97 8.96 -0.72
N ILE A 78 -18.24 7.65 -0.68
CA ILE A 78 -19.36 7.02 -1.39
C ILE A 78 -20.69 7.61 -0.90
N ASP A 79 -20.89 7.64 0.43
CA ASP A 79 -22.12 8.19 1.02
C ASP A 79 -22.33 9.67 0.62
N ALA A 80 -21.26 10.46 0.58
CA ALA A 80 -21.32 11.85 0.13
C ALA A 80 -21.70 11.99 -1.36
N LEU A 81 -21.16 11.12 -2.23
CA LEU A 81 -21.52 11.09 -3.65
C LEU A 81 -23.00 10.73 -3.83
N GLU A 82 -23.48 9.70 -3.14
CA GLU A 82 -24.87 9.24 -3.22
C GLU A 82 -25.85 10.33 -2.76
N ASN A 83 -25.55 10.99 -1.63
CA ASN A 83 -26.34 12.13 -1.14
C ASN A 83 -26.39 13.31 -2.11
N SER A 84 -25.42 13.40 -3.03
CA SER A 84 -25.39 14.41 -4.09
C SER A 84 -26.01 13.93 -5.42
N GLY A 85 -26.64 12.75 -5.43
CA GLY A 85 -27.26 12.15 -6.60
C GLY A 85 -26.28 11.51 -7.58
N HIS A 86 -25.03 11.26 -7.18
CA HIS A 86 -24.00 10.65 -8.01
C HIS A 86 -23.75 9.20 -7.58
N GLN A 87 -23.46 8.33 -8.54
CA GLN A 87 -23.10 6.94 -8.29
C GLN A 87 -22.06 6.46 -9.31
N PHE A 88 -21.22 5.52 -8.89
CA PHE A 88 -20.31 4.85 -9.82
C PHE A 88 -21.10 3.90 -10.74
N LYS A 89 -20.61 3.77 -11.97
CA LYS A 89 -21.05 2.75 -12.90
C LYS A 89 -19.83 2.01 -13.43
N LEU A 90 -19.84 0.69 -13.27
CA LEU A 90 -18.84 -0.19 -13.87
C LEU A 90 -18.95 -0.15 -15.40
N LEU A 91 -17.80 0.03 -16.06
CA LEU A 91 -17.68 0.00 -17.52
C LEU A 91 -17.07 -1.32 -18.00
N ASP A 92 -15.81 -1.55 -17.64
CA ASP A 92 -15.02 -2.71 -18.06
C ASP A 92 -13.84 -2.90 -17.10
N THR A 93 -13.63 -4.12 -16.62
CA THR A 93 -12.52 -4.46 -15.71
C THR A 93 -11.61 -5.55 -16.29
N GLU A 94 -11.73 -5.87 -17.57
CA GLU A 94 -10.93 -6.91 -18.20
C GLU A 94 -9.67 -6.36 -18.90
N ASN A 95 -9.75 -5.12 -19.39
CA ASN A 95 -8.73 -4.52 -20.27
C ASN A 95 -7.76 -3.57 -19.53
N PHE A 96 -6.86 -4.15 -18.72
CA PHE A 96 -5.76 -3.42 -18.09
C PHE A 96 -4.47 -4.24 -18.04
N ASP A 97 -3.34 -3.54 -18.07
CA ASP A 97 -2.02 -4.04 -17.71
C ASP A 97 -1.74 -3.73 -16.24
N LEU A 98 -1.15 -4.69 -15.52
CA LEU A 98 -0.64 -4.49 -14.16
C LEU A 98 0.90 -4.50 -14.19
N LYS A 99 1.50 -3.53 -13.49
CA LYS A 99 2.93 -3.50 -13.18
C LYS A 99 3.15 -3.15 -11.72
N GLU A 100 4.00 -3.91 -11.05
CA GLU A 100 4.33 -3.72 -9.65
C GLU A 100 5.63 -2.93 -9.48
N TYR A 101 5.64 -2.03 -8.49
CA TYR A 101 6.72 -1.11 -8.18
C TYR A 101 6.95 -1.00 -6.66
N ASN A 102 8.03 -0.32 -6.26
CA ASN A 102 8.24 0.19 -4.90
C ASN A 102 8.11 -0.84 -3.76
N LEU A 103 8.82 -1.97 -3.87
CA LEU A 103 8.93 -2.90 -2.74
C LEU A 103 9.58 -2.21 -1.53
N CYS A 104 8.83 -2.11 -0.43
CA CYS A 104 9.28 -1.47 0.81
C CYS A 104 9.01 -2.40 2.00
N ILE A 105 9.91 -2.32 2.99
CA ILE A 105 9.84 -3.13 4.22
C ILE A 105 9.75 -2.18 5.40
N SER A 106 8.67 -2.25 6.16
CA SER A 106 8.53 -1.46 7.39
C SER A 106 8.57 -2.36 8.60
N MET A 107 9.42 -2.01 9.56
CA MET A 107 9.58 -2.72 10.82
C MET A 107 9.11 -1.85 11.97
N GLY A 108 8.35 -2.43 12.89
CA GLY A 108 8.03 -1.74 14.13
C GLY A 108 6.67 -1.03 14.16
N VAL A 109 5.79 -1.41 13.25
CA VAL A 109 4.47 -0.80 13.00
C VAL A 109 3.44 -1.88 12.70
N GLU A 110 2.16 -1.53 12.75
CA GLU A 110 1.03 -2.35 12.31
C GLU A 110 0.42 -1.80 11.02
N ILE A 111 -0.21 -2.69 10.25
CA ILE A 111 -1.00 -2.29 9.07
C ILE A 111 -2.15 -1.40 9.50
N GLU A 112 -2.89 -1.81 10.53
CA GLU A 112 -3.98 -1.02 11.09
C GLU A 112 -3.41 0.25 11.76
N ARG A 113 -3.59 1.38 11.09
CA ARG A 113 -2.88 2.62 11.44
C ARG A 113 -3.29 3.15 12.80
N LYS A 114 -4.50 2.85 13.28
CA LYS A 114 -4.97 3.30 14.60
C LYS A 114 -4.23 2.63 15.77
N ASN A 115 -3.58 1.50 15.53
CA ASN A 115 -2.81 0.78 16.55
C ASN A 115 -1.38 1.30 16.68
N ASN A 116 -0.89 2.07 15.70
CA ASN A 116 0.44 2.66 15.74
C ASN A 116 0.51 3.84 16.72
N LYS A 117 1.69 4.02 17.30
CA LYS A 117 1.95 5.17 18.17
C LYS A 117 2.05 6.45 17.33
N PRO A 118 1.78 7.62 17.94
CA PRO A 118 2.12 8.88 17.32
C PRO A 118 3.62 8.96 17.02
N LYS A 119 3.98 9.75 15.99
CA LYS A 119 5.36 9.89 15.53
C LYS A 119 6.34 10.25 16.66
N GLU A 120 5.91 11.09 17.59
CA GLU A 120 6.71 11.59 18.71
C GLU A 120 7.02 10.54 19.79
N ASP A 121 6.27 9.43 19.82
CA ASP A 121 6.44 8.36 20.81
C ASP A 121 7.40 7.26 20.32
N TYR A 122 7.90 7.38 19.09
CA TYR A 122 9.01 6.59 18.58
C TYR A 122 10.34 7.25 18.93
N VAL A 123 11.27 6.45 19.45
CA VAL A 123 12.63 6.89 19.79
C VAL A 123 13.39 7.28 18.53
N LYS A 124 13.20 6.53 17.46
CA LYS A 124 13.82 6.78 16.15
C LYS A 124 12.94 6.20 15.05
N ILE A 125 12.81 6.94 13.97
CA ILE A 125 12.25 6.47 12.70
C ILE A 125 13.33 6.74 11.67
N ALA A 126 13.79 5.69 11.01
CA ALA A 126 14.97 5.79 10.17
C ALA A 126 14.94 4.77 9.04
N SER A 127 15.52 5.15 7.92
CA SER A 127 15.88 4.24 6.84
C SER A 127 17.02 3.30 7.25
N LEU A 128 17.24 2.25 6.46
CA LEU A 128 18.34 1.31 6.69
C LEU A 128 19.71 1.98 6.73
N GLU A 129 19.97 2.89 5.80
CA GLU A 129 21.26 3.58 5.71
C GLU A 129 21.55 4.39 6.99
N GLU A 130 20.51 4.94 7.62
CA GLU A 130 20.62 5.70 8.87
C GLU A 130 20.79 4.82 10.13
N ILE A 131 20.56 3.50 10.01
CA ILE A 131 20.78 2.52 11.10
C ILE A 131 21.93 1.56 10.82
N LYS A 132 22.60 1.68 9.67
CA LYS A 132 23.85 0.97 9.32
C LYS A 132 24.94 1.03 10.40
N PRO A 133 25.12 2.12 11.18
CA PRO A 133 26.07 2.12 12.30
C PRO A 133 25.63 1.22 13.48
N MET A 134 24.34 0.86 13.55
CA MET A 134 23.72 0.13 14.66
C MET A 134 23.55 -1.37 14.34
N ALA A 135 23.63 -1.76 13.07
CA ALA A 135 23.55 -3.15 12.62
C ALA A 135 24.47 -3.39 11.41
N SER A 136 25.27 -4.46 11.46
CA SER A 136 26.13 -4.88 10.36
C SER A 136 25.30 -5.19 9.10
N LEU A 137 25.37 -4.31 8.09
CA LEU A 137 24.78 -4.56 6.77
C LEU A 137 25.32 -5.84 6.13
N GLY A 138 26.59 -6.18 6.35
CA GLY A 138 27.19 -7.42 5.85
C GLY A 138 26.46 -8.66 6.35
N SER A 139 26.05 -8.67 7.61
CA SER A 139 25.31 -9.79 8.22
C SER A 139 23.85 -9.87 7.75
N ILE A 140 23.24 -8.76 7.37
CA ILE A 140 21.91 -8.76 6.74
C ILE A 140 22.03 -9.27 5.29
N LYS A 141 23.05 -8.80 4.56
CA LYS A 141 23.35 -9.16 3.17
C LYS A 141 23.59 -10.65 2.95
N GLU A 142 24.49 -11.22 3.74
CA GLU A 142 24.91 -12.62 3.60
C GLU A 142 23.74 -13.59 3.86
N GLU A 143 22.86 -13.23 4.77
CA GLU A 143 21.82 -14.14 5.26
C GLU A 143 20.58 -14.17 4.38
N ILE A 144 20.14 -13.04 3.83
CA ILE A 144 19.01 -13.07 2.90
C ILE A 144 19.43 -13.70 1.55
N GLY A 145 20.71 -13.63 1.18
CA GLY A 145 21.26 -14.42 0.06
C GLY A 145 21.17 -15.94 0.28
N LYS A 146 21.18 -16.42 1.53
CA LYS A 146 20.99 -17.85 1.88
C LYS A 146 19.51 -18.29 1.82
N ALA A 147 18.56 -17.35 1.84
CA ALA A 147 17.11 -17.63 1.85
C ALA A 147 16.54 -18.03 0.46
N GLY A 148 17.39 -18.18 -0.55
CA GLY A 148 16.98 -18.64 -1.89
C GLY A 148 16.40 -17.53 -2.77
N LEU A 149 16.35 -16.30 -2.28
CA LEU A 149 16.07 -15.14 -3.12
C LEU A 149 17.30 -14.92 -4.03
N PRO A 150 17.15 -14.56 -5.31
CA PRO A 150 18.30 -14.44 -6.20
C PRO A 150 19.00 -13.08 -5.96
N TRP A 151 20.21 -13.07 -5.39
CA TRP A 151 20.79 -11.85 -4.78
C TRP A 151 22.02 -11.29 -5.52
N SER A 152 22.15 -9.95 -5.62
CA SER A 152 23.35 -9.24 -6.11
C SER A 152 23.63 -7.97 -5.27
N ASP A 153 24.88 -7.47 -5.25
CA ASP A 153 25.22 -6.23 -4.52
C ASP A 153 24.61 -4.98 -5.16
N ASP A 154 24.31 -5.02 -6.46
CA ASP A 154 23.58 -3.96 -7.18
C ASP A 154 22.10 -3.91 -6.77
N LEU A 155 21.54 -5.05 -6.34
CA LEU A 155 20.20 -5.21 -5.78
C LEU A 155 20.01 -4.39 -4.49
N TRP A 156 21.06 -4.34 -3.66
CA TRP A 156 21.07 -3.53 -2.44
C TRP A 156 21.15 -2.04 -2.67
N LYS A 157 21.96 -1.62 -3.65
CA LYS A 157 22.19 -0.21 -3.93
C LYS A 157 21.02 0.46 -4.66
N ASN A 158 20.20 -0.32 -5.36
CA ASN A 158 19.20 0.20 -6.29
C ASN A 158 17.75 -0.18 -5.95
N ASN A 159 17.50 -1.22 -5.14
CA ASN A 159 16.15 -1.82 -5.03
C ASN A 159 15.64 -2.12 -3.60
N MET A 160 16.47 -2.03 -2.54
CA MET A 160 16.03 -2.14 -1.13
C MET A 160 15.88 -0.78 -0.43
N ASP A 161 15.61 0.26 -1.21
CA ASP A 161 15.75 1.66 -0.81
C ASP A 161 14.83 2.14 0.32
N TYR A 162 13.96 1.31 0.88
CA TYR A 162 13.07 1.74 1.96
C TYR A 162 12.82 0.65 3.01
N ILE A 163 13.87 0.01 3.54
CA ILE A 163 13.67 -0.58 4.88
C ILE A 163 13.56 0.58 5.87
N TRP A 164 12.36 0.77 6.42
CA TRP A 164 12.08 1.73 7.48
C TRP A 164 11.98 1.01 8.80
N VAL A 165 12.66 1.52 9.81
CA VAL A 165 12.61 0.99 11.16
C VAL A 165 12.05 2.04 12.10
N TYR A 166 10.96 1.66 12.77
CA TYR A 166 10.23 2.45 13.74
C TYR A 166 10.55 1.90 15.14
N ILE A 167 11.48 2.55 15.83
CA ILE A 167 12.09 2.04 17.07
C ILE A 167 11.34 2.60 18.28
N SER A 168 10.70 1.72 19.05
CA SER A 168 10.15 2.03 20.37
C SER A 168 10.00 0.74 21.17
N PRO A 169 10.44 0.65 22.44
CA PRO A 169 10.32 -0.58 23.24
C PRO A 169 8.87 -1.11 23.35
N SER A 170 7.89 -0.21 23.28
CA SER A 170 6.47 -0.53 23.38
C SER A 170 5.76 -0.63 22.02
N ALA A 171 6.48 -0.49 20.91
CA ALA A 171 5.95 -0.75 19.56
C ALA A 171 5.95 -2.26 19.26
N PRO A 172 5.11 -2.71 18.31
CA PRO A 172 5.16 -4.08 17.83
C PRO A 172 6.50 -4.36 17.14
N ALA A 173 6.91 -5.62 17.09
CA ALA A 173 8.07 -6.12 16.35
C ALA A 173 7.63 -6.78 15.04
N ASN A 174 6.66 -6.17 14.36
CA ASN A 174 6.14 -6.68 13.10
C ASN A 174 7.02 -6.27 11.93
N ILE A 175 6.96 -7.06 10.86
CA ILE A 175 7.55 -6.76 9.55
C ILE A 175 6.42 -6.70 8.54
N ILE A 176 6.29 -5.54 7.90
CA ILE A 176 5.28 -5.25 6.87
C ILE A 176 5.98 -5.11 5.53
N PHE A 177 5.43 -5.76 4.52
CA PHE A 177 5.79 -5.53 3.12
C PHE A 177 4.78 -4.60 2.48
N SER A 178 5.24 -3.69 1.63
CA SER A 178 4.36 -2.88 0.79
C SER A 178 4.81 -2.91 -0.66
N ILE A 179 3.85 -2.93 -1.58
CA ILE A 179 4.06 -2.89 -3.03
C ILE A 179 3.06 -1.90 -3.63
N ASP A 180 3.51 -1.06 -4.57
CA ASP A 180 2.63 -0.23 -5.38
C ASP A 180 2.28 -0.97 -6.67
N ALA A 181 1.01 -1.33 -6.84
CA ALA A 181 0.48 -1.95 -8.04
C ALA A 181 -0.12 -0.87 -8.96
N VAL A 182 0.43 -0.76 -10.16
CA VAL A 182 0.05 0.24 -11.16
C VAL A 182 -0.77 -0.44 -12.25
N PHE A 183 -2.03 -0.08 -12.34
CA PHE A 183 -2.98 -0.55 -13.33
C PHE A 183 -3.10 0.49 -14.44
N TYR A 184 -2.80 0.11 -15.68
CA TYR A 184 -2.90 0.97 -16.85
C TYR A 184 -3.83 0.35 -17.87
N GLY A 185 -4.87 1.07 -18.29
CA GLY A 185 -5.83 0.53 -19.24
C GLY A 185 -7.05 1.41 -19.40
N GLN A 186 -8.10 0.85 -19.99
CA GLN A 186 -9.37 1.57 -20.09
C GLN A 186 -9.92 1.82 -18.69
N ASN A 187 -10.42 3.04 -18.46
CA ASN A 187 -11.00 3.39 -17.17
C ASN A 187 -12.15 2.44 -16.80
N PRO A 188 -12.08 1.74 -15.65
CA PRO A 188 -13.08 0.75 -15.27
C PRO A 188 -14.38 1.35 -14.74
N LEU A 189 -14.38 2.62 -14.35
CA LEU A 189 -15.50 3.26 -13.70
C LEU A 189 -15.87 4.57 -14.41
N THR A 190 -17.15 4.88 -14.45
CA THR A 190 -17.61 6.25 -14.72
C THR A 190 -18.51 6.72 -13.58
N LEU A 191 -18.81 8.01 -13.56
CA LEU A 191 -19.75 8.60 -12.63
C LEU A 191 -21.01 9.00 -13.37
N ILE A 192 -22.16 8.56 -12.87
CA ILE A 192 -23.48 8.94 -13.38
C ILE A 192 -24.25 9.73 -12.34
N HIS A 193 -25.06 10.70 -12.79
CA HIS A 193 -25.90 11.53 -11.94
C HIS A 193 -27.38 11.22 -12.19
N ASN A 194 -28.14 11.03 -11.12
CA ASN A 194 -29.56 10.65 -11.12
C ASN A 194 -29.87 9.48 -12.07
N SER A 195 -28.93 8.53 -12.15
CA SER A 195 -29.00 7.30 -12.96
C SER A 195 -29.20 7.52 -14.47
N LYS A 196 -28.95 8.72 -15.00
CA LYS A 196 -29.22 9.07 -16.41
C LYS A 196 -28.07 9.79 -17.08
N ASP A 197 -27.47 10.77 -16.41
CA ASP A 197 -26.46 11.62 -17.03
C ASP A 197 -25.06 11.10 -16.70
N VAL A 198 -24.32 10.68 -17.73
CA VAL A 198 -22.89 10.37 -17.58
C VAL A 198 -22.14 11.69 -17.34
N VAL A 199 -21.64 11.86 -16.13
CA VAL A 199 -20.95 13.08 -15.68
C VAL A 199 -19.50 13.09 -16.17
N TYR A 200 -18.93 11.91 -16.37
CA TYR A 200 -17.57 11.74 -16.82
C TYR A 200 -17.53 10.97 -18.14
N ASN A 201 -17.03 11.63 -19.20
CA ASN A 201 -17.12 11.17 -20.58
C ASN A 201 -16.69 9.70 -20.73
N ASP A 202 -17.56 8.88 -21.33
CA ASP A 202 -17.36 7.44 -21.63
C ASP A 202 -16.33 7.21 -22.76
N ASN A 203 -15.51 8.23 -23.04
CA ASN A 203 -14.31 8.05 -23.83
C ASN A 203 -13.39 7.16 -23.00
N ARG A 204 -13.28 5.90 -23.38
CA ARG A 204 -12.35 4.87 -22.86
C ARG A 204 -10.89 5.28 -23.08
N GLU A 205 -10.52 6.48 -22.64
CA GLU A 205 -9.15 6.96 -22.57
C GLU A 205 -8.42 6.09 -21.55
N ASN A 206 -7.15 5.83 -21.82
CA ASN A 206 -6.34 5.04 -20.90
C ASN A 206 -6.06 5.86 -19.64
N GLU A 207 -6.39 5.29 -18.49
CA GLU A 207 -6.11 5.84 -17.17
C GLU A 207 -5.07 4.96 -16.45
N ILE A 208 -4.38 5.57 -15.49
CA ILE A 208 -3.40 4.94 -14.61
C ILE A 208 -3.96 5.01 -13.19
N HIS A 209 -4.13 3.86 -12.55
CA HIS A 209 -4.51 3.76 -11.14
C HIS A 209 -3.40 3.11 -10.34
N VAL A 210 -3.18 3.61 -9.13
CA VAL A 210 -2.15 3.06 -8.23
C VAL A 210 -2.80 2.62 -6.94
N LEU A 211 -2.75 1.32 -6.66
CA LEU A 211 -3.15 0.76 -5.38
C LEU A 211 -1.89 0.37 -4.62
N LYS A 212 -1.81 0.79 -3.35
CA LYS A 212 -0.75 0.35 -2.46
C LYS A 212 -1.24 -0.83 -1.65
N PHE A 213 -0.56 -1.97 -1.77
CA PHE A 213 -0.85 -3.20 -1.05
C PHE A 213 0.12 -3.39 0.10
N GLU A 214 -0.36 -3.85 1.24
CA GLU A 214 0.46 -4.22 2.39
C GLU A 214 0.13 -5.60 2.95
N SER A 215 1.15 -6.30 3.46
CA SER A 215 0.99 -7.54 4.20
C SER A 215 1.90 -7.62 5.42
N CYS A 216 1.36 -8.13 6.53
CA CYS A 216 2.11 -8.34 7.76
C CYS A 216 2.72 -9.74 7.71
N ALA A 217 3.88 -9.85 7.10
CA ALA A 217 4.56 -11.13 6.94
C ALA A 217 4.90 -11.79 8.28
N ILE A 218 5.23 -10.99 9.31
CA ILE A 218 5.78 -11.51 10.57
C ILE A 218 5.25 -10.68 11.74
N ASN A 219 4.71 -11.36 12.76
CA ASN A 219 4.32 -10.79 14.04
C ASN A 219 5.13 -11.44 15.18
N LYS A 220 5.87 -10.63 15.94
CA LYS A 220 6.76 -11.09 17.03
C LYS A 220 6.42 -10.47 18.39
N GLY A 221 5.21 -9.91 18.54
CA GLY A 221 4.82 -9.22 19.77
C GLY A 221 5.54 -7.88 19.91
N LEU A 222 6.04 -7.54 21.10
CA LEU A 222 6.62 -6.21 21.38
C LEU A 222 8.14 -6.17 21.14
N GLN A 223 8.65 -5.05 20.63
CA GLN A 223 10.10 -4.84 20.39
C GLN A 223 10.94 -5.05 21.62
N LYS A 224 10.50 -4.60 22.81
CA LYS A 224 11.27 -4.80 24.05
C LYS A 224 11.68 -6.27 24.24
N ASN A 225 10.77 -7.21 23.96
CA ASN A 225 11.02 -8.63 24.20
C ASN A 225 12.13 -9.15 23.27
N ILE A 226 12.11 -8.71 22.02
CA ILE A 226 13.10 -9.11 21.01
C ILE A 226 14.45 -8.44 21.24
N LEU A 227 14.43 -7.14 21.58
CA LEU A 227 15.63 -6.35 21.86
C LEU A 227 16.36 -6.87 23.11
N PHE A 228 15.64 -7.31 24.15
CA PHE A 228 16.26 -7.88 25.35
C PHE A 228 16.96 -9.22 25.10
N THR A 229 16.48 -10.03 24.15
CA THR A 229 17.04 -11.36 23.88
C THR A 229 18.14 -11.36 22.81
N GLY A 230 18.01 -10.52 21.77
CA GLY A 230 18.87 -10.58 20.59
C GLY A 230 19.33 -9.22 20.07
N GLY A 231 19.07 -8.14 20.81
CA GLY A 231 19.34 -6.78 20.36
C GLY A 231 18.65 -6.44 19.05
N PHE A 232 19.21 -5.48 18.30
CA PHE A 232 18.69 -5.09 16.98
C PHE A 232 18.73 -6.24 15.96
N GLN A 233 19.69 -7.16 16.09
CA GLN A 233 19.76 -8.34 15.22
C GLN A 233 18.51 -9.22 15.33
N GLY A 234 17.88 -9.30 16.51
CA GLY A 234 16.64 -10.03 16.69
C GLY A 234 15.46 -9.47 15.89
N LEU A 235 15.45 -8.16 15.57
CA LEU A 235 14.38 -7.53 14.78
C LEU A 235 14.51 -7.81 13.27
N ILE A 236 15.74 -7.97 12.80
CA ILE A 236 16.05 -8.25 11.39
C ILE A 236 16.19 -9.75 11.10
N GLU A 237 16.40 -10.58 12.13
CA GLU A 237 16.48 -12.04 12.02
C GLU A 237 15.34 -12.65 11.20
N PRO A 238 14.08 -12.23 11.34
CA PRO A 238 13.00 -12.83 10.58
C PRO A 238 13.08 -12.54 9.06
N LEU A 239 13.76 -11.46 8.64
CA LEU A 239 14.06 -11.23 7.23
C LEU A 239 14.99 -12.31 6.64
N LYS A 240 15.81 -12.97 7.47
CA LYS A 240 16.70 -14.05 7.00
C LYS A 240 15.96 -15.30 6.54
N ARG A 241 14.66 -15.39 6.85
CA ARG A 241 13.78 -16.50 6.44
C ARG A 241 12.81 -16.09 5.34
N LEU A 242 13.09 -14.96 4.68
CA LEU A 242 12.29 -14.47 3.56
C LEU A 242 12.35 -15.44 2.38
N GLY A 243 11.23 -16.13 2.15
CA GLY A 243 10.95 -16.89 0.94
C GLY A 243 9.57 -16.55 0.39
N SER A 244 9.19 -17.19 -0.72
CA SER A 244 7.86 -17.03 -1.35
C SER A 244 6.69 -17.27 -0.38
N GLU A 245 6.87 -18.09 0.65
CA GLU A 245 5.88 -18.35 1.70
C GLU A 245 5.41 -17.09 2.45
N LEU A 246 6.25 -16.04 2.55
CA LEU A 246 5.84 -14.78 3.19
C LEU A 246 4.97 -13.92 2.26
N LEU A 247 5.00 -14.15 0.95
CA LEU A 247 4.09 -13.50 0.00
C LEU A 247 2.70 -14.15 0.01
N LYS A 248 2.58 -15.38 0.54
CA LYS A 248 1.28 -16.09 0.68
C LYS A 248 0.41 -15.57 1.83
N GLN A 249 0.92 -14.63 2.63
CA GLN A 249 0.11 -13.98 3.66
C GLN A 249 -0.99 -13.14 3.01
N SER A 250 -2.06 -12.84 3.75
CA SER A 250 -3.11 -11.95 3.26
C SER A 250 -2.56 -10.54 3.01
N TRP A 251 -2.95 -9.96 1.88
CA TRP A 251 -2.63 -8.58 1.51
C TRP A 251 -3.89 -7.73 1.59
N VAL A 252 -3.71 -6.45 1.93
CA VAL A 252 -4.79 -5.47 2.00
C VAL A 252 -4.38 -4.20 1.27
N VAL A 253 -5.32 -3.51 0.65
CA VAL A 253 -5.10 -2.20 0.04
C VAL A 253 -5.10 -1.14 1.14
N VAL A 254 -4.04 -0.33 1.19
CA VAL A 254 -3.86 0.73 2.18
C VAL A 254 -3.95 2.13 1.59
N ASP A 255 -3.89 2.27 0.27
CA ASP A 255 -4.13 3.53 -0.45
C ASP A 255 -4.61 3.26 -1.87
N ILE A 256 -5.41 4.18 -2.41
CA ILE A 256 -5.92 4.17 -3.79
C ILE A 256 -5.63 5.55 -4.37
N ASP A 257 -4.89 5.64 -5.47
CA ASP A 257 -4.57 6.89 -6.16
C ASP A 257 -4.03 7.99 -5.24
N ASN A 258 -3.31 7.59 -4.19
CA ASN A 258 -2.73 8.48 -3.18
C ASN A 258 -3.77 9.36 -2.46
N ILE A 259 -5.05 8.94 -2.35
CA ILE A 259 -6.08 9.70 -1.63
C ILE A 259 -5.78 9.82 -0.13
N MET A 260 -4.97 8.91 0.42
CA MET A 260 -4.50 8.94 1.81
C MET A 260 -3.11 9.57 1.96
N GLY A 261 -2.52 10.11 0.88
CA GLY A 261 -1.16 10.67 0.90
C GLY A 261 -0.08 9.63 1.19
N GLY A 262 -0.22 8.41 0.70
CA GLY A 262 0.69 7.28 0.90
C GLY A 262 0.41 6.45 2.15
N ASN A 263 -0.67 6.79 2.87
CA ASN A 263 -1.14 6.25 4.15
C ASN A 263 0.01 6.01 5.16
N PRO A 264 0.66 7.06 5.68
CA PRO A 264 1.83 6.93 6.55
C PRO A 264 1.50 6.14 7.83
N TYR A 265 2.42 5.28 8.27
CA TYR A 265 2.23 4.44 9.47
C TYR A 265 2.03 5.25 10.75
N VAL A 266 2.69 6.41 10.84
CA VAL A 266 2.68 7.26 12.02
C VAL A 266 2.30 8.67 11.63
N ILE A 267 1.47 9.28 12.48
CA ILE A 267 0.95 10.63 12.28
C ILE A 267 1.37 11.46 13.50
N SER A 268 1.70 12.73 13.30
CA SER A 268 2.02 13.63 14.41
C SER A 268 0.79 13.85 15.30
N LYS A 269 0.99 14.00 16.62
CA LYS A 269 -0.09 14.39 17.54
C LYS A 269 -0.80 15.67 17.09
N ASN A 270 -0.08 16.60 16.45
CA ASN A 270 -0.62 17.90 16.03
C ASN A 270 -1.47 17.83 14.76
N SER A 271 -1.31 16.80 13.93
CA SER A 271 -2.08 16.62 12.69
C SER A 271 -3.50 16.08 12.92
N LYS A 272 -3.82 15.53 14.10
CA LYS A 272 -5.20 15.12 14.47
C LYS A 272 -6.14 16.30 14.76
N LYS A 273 -5.63 17.53 14.86
CA LYS A 273 -6.45 18.73 15.10
C LYS A 273 -6.97 19.40 13.83
N LEU A 274 -6.63 18.88 12.65
CA LEU A 274 -6.90 19.50 11.35
C LEU A 274 -7.73 18.63 10.40
N SER A 275 -8.15 17.44 10.83
CA SER A 275 -9.08 16.56 10.11
C SER A 275 -10.47 16.62 10.75
#